data_AF-A0A3N4GEK3-F1
#
_entry.id   AF-A0A3N4GEK3-F1
#
_cell.length_a   1.000
_cell.length_b   1.000
_cell.length_c   1.000
_cell.angle_alpha   90.00
_cell.angle_beta   90.00
_cell.angle_gamma   90.00
#
_symmetry.space_group_name_H-M   'P 1'
#
loop_
_entity.id
_entity.type
_entity.pdbx_description
1 polymer ?
#
loop_
_entity_poly.entity_id
_entity_poly.type
_entity_poly.pdbx_seq_one_letter_code
_entity_poly.pdbx_strand_id
1 'polypeptide(L)'
;MDTIKIKRALVKAQMGDYLPMVKEVPYAVFQQLQIPFNFQFKKIDEQVAAYIVANGYLAMFPSQMNQLNLIQKGNHFRLETGIDSDRDAQFVDNTWATYQAIKIADMQNERKESLISKTGTQISMWDKLVGEDIPELTAKQDQLLKELH
;
A
#
# COMPACT_ATOMS: atom_id res chain seq x y z
N MET A 1 -11.25 -14.99 16.17
CA MET A 1 -10.71 -13.64 16.49
C MET A 1 -11.63 -12.98 17.49
N ASP A 2 -11.10 -12.40 18.57
CA ASP A 2 -11.91 -11.91 19.70
C ASP A 2 -12.51 -10.52 19.40
N THR A 3 -13.84 -10.44 19.32
CA THR A 3 -14.57 -9.19 19.05
C THR A 3 -14.26 -8.08 20.06
N ILE A 4 -13.91 -8.43 21.30
CA ILE A 4 -13.53 -7.44 22.33
C ILE A 4 -12.19 -6.79 21.96
N LYS A 5 -11.24 -7.56 21.41
CA LYS A 5 -9.94 -7.03 20.96
C LYS A 5 -10.10 -6.04 19.80
N ILE A 6 -10.93 -6.39 18.81
CA ILE A 6 -11.23 -5.51 17.67
C ILE A 6 -11.84 -4.19 18.16
N LYS A 7 -12.83 -4.25 19.07
CA LYS A 7 -13.44 -3.05 19.65
C LYS A 7 -12.43 -2.17 20.38
N ARG A 8 -11.55 -2.76 21.19
CA ARG A 8 -10.49 -2.01 21.89
C ARG A 8 -9.52 -1.35 20.92
N ALA A 9 -9.11 -2.06 19.87
CA ALA A 9 -8.22 -1.51 18.84
C ALA A 9 -8.87 -0.33 18.10
N LEU A 10 -10.16 -0.42 17.79
CA LEU A 10 -10.91 0.68 17.17
C LEU A 10 -11.01 1.93 18.07
N VAL A 11 -11.25 1.74 19.37
CA VAL A 11 -11.28 2.87 20.32
C VAL A 11 -9.93 3.58 20.36
N LYS A 12 -8.83 2.84 20.34
CA LYS A 12 -7.47 3.43 20.25
C LYS A 12 -7.23 4.14 18.92
N ALA A 13 -7.69 3.57 17.82
CA ALA A 13 -7.60 4.18 16.50
C ALA A 13 -8.35 5.53 16.45
N GLN A 14 -9.50 5.66 17.12
CA GLN A 14 -10.22 6.94 17.24
C GLN A 14 -9.40 8.01 17.98
N MET A 15 -8.52 7.62 18.89
CA MET A 15 -7.58 8.52 19.58
C MET A 15 -6.32 8.81 18.74
N GLY A 16 -6.11 8.09 17.65
CA GLY A 16 -4.97 8.22 16.75
C GLY A 16 -3.86 7.19 16.97
N ASP A 17 -4.05 6.22 17.88
CA ASP A 17 -3.16 5.07 18.04
C ASP A 17 -3.66 3.92 17.13
N TYR A 18 -3.13 3.88 15.91
CA TYR A 18 -3.57 2.93 14.90
C TYR A 18 -2.86 1.58 14.98
N LEU A 19 -1.67 1.52 15.59
CA LEU A 19 -0.80 0.35 15.54
C LEU A 19 -1.50 -0.94 16.01
N PRO A 20 -2.21 -0.97 17.15
CA PRO A 20 -2.92 -2.17 17.60
C PRO A 20 -3.99 -2.65 16.60
N MET A 21 -4.61 -1.72 15.87
CA MET A 21 -5.61 -2.04 14.85
C MET A 21 -4.95 -2.62 13.60
N VAL A 22 -3.98 -1.91 13.03
CA VAL A 22 -3.40 -2.28 11.74
C VAL A 22 -2.45 -3.46 11.84
N LYS A 23 -1.86 -3.72 13.00
CA LYS A 23 -0.95 -4.86 13.23
C LYS A 23 -1.72 -6.17 13.41
N GLU A 24 -2.79 -6.14 14.20
CA GLU A 24 -3.50 -7.35 14.61
C GLU A 24 -4.66 -7.74 13.72
N VAL A 25 -5.28 -6.77 13.02
CA VAL A 25 -6.51 -6.98 12.29
C VAL A 25 -6.29 -6.76 10.79
N PRO A 26 -6.54 -7.77 9.93
CA PRO A 26 -6.55 -7.56 8.48
C PRO A 26 -7.72 -6.67 8.04
N TYR A 27 -7.51 -5.85 7.01
CA TYR A 27 -8.57 -4.96 6.51
C TYR A 27 -9.83 -5.72 6.06
N ALA A 28 -9.68 -6.93 5.50
CA ALA A 28 -10.80 -7.78 5.09
C ALA A 28 -11.79 -8.08 6.22
N VAL A 29 -11.33 -8.16 7.48
CA VAL A 29 -12.20 -8.37 8.65
C VAL A 29 -13.12 -7.15 8.85
N PHE A 30 -12.59 -5.94 8.68
CA PHE A 30 -13.39 -4.73 8.77
C PHE A 30 -14.41 -4.59 7.63
N GLN A 31 -14.03 -5.01 6.42
CA GLN A 31 -14.97 -5.06 5.29
C GLN A 31 -16.13 -6.02 5.56
N GLN A 32 -15.85 -7.22 6.08
CA GLN A 32 -16.88 -8.21 6.41
C GLN A 32 -17.82 -7.73 7.52
N LEU A 33 -17.29 -7.05 8.53
CA LEU A 33 -18.07 -6.55 9.67
C LEU A 33 -18.75 -5.19 9.41
N GLN A 34 -18.53 -4.58 8.23
CA GLN A 34 -19.08 -3.27 7.84
C GLN A 34 -18.82 -2.17 8.88
N ILE A 35 -17.66 -2.22 9.56
CA ILE A 35 -17.32 -1.22 10.58
C ILE A 35 -16.68 -0.02 9.89
N PRO A 36 -17.28 1.19 9.97
CA PRO A 36 -16.68 2.38 9.40
C PRO A 36 -15.52 2.86 10.27
N PHE A 37 -14.39 3.20 9.64
CA PHE A 37 -13.28 3.89 10.27
C PHE A 37 -12.51 4.69 9.22
N ASN A 38 -11.81 5.73 9.66
CA ASN A 38 -10.99 6.58 8.80
C ASN A 38 -9.65 6.84 9.47
N PHE A 39 -8.59 6.94 8.67
CA PHE A 39 -7.28 7.34 9.16
C PHE A 39 -7.11 8.86 9.07
N GLN A 40 -6.49 9.45 10.09
CA GLN A 40 -5.87 10.76 9.97
C GLN A 40 -4.46 10.57 9.41
N PHE A 41 -4.26 10.83 8.12
CA PHE A 41 -3.00 10.55 7.41
C PHE A 41 -1.75 11.12 8.13
N LYS A 42 -1.86 12.32 8.70
CA LYS A 42 -0.77 12.98 9.45
C LYS A 42 -0.30 12.22 10.70
N LYS A 43 -1.12 11.31 11.23
CA LYS A 43 -0.83 10.50 12.42
C LYS A 43 -0.33 9.09 12.09
N ILE A 44 -0.17 8.77 10.81
CA ILE A 44 0.38 7.48 10.39
C ILE A 44 1.90 7.61 10.42
N ASP A 45 2.57 6.94 11.36
CA ASP A 45 4.02 6.80 11.37
C ASP A 45 4.50 5.67 10.44
N GLU A 46 5.80 5.39 10.42
CA GLU A 46 6.39 4.42 9.48
C GLU A 46 6.00 2.97 9.81
N GLN A 47 5.95 2.66 11.11
CA GLN A 47 5.56 1.34 11.57
C GLN A 47 4.08 1.07 11.23
N VAL A 48 3.19 2.03 11.53
CA VAL A 48 1.78 1.95 11.16
C VAL A 48 1.63 1.84 9.64
N ALA A 49 2.41 2.60 8.85
CA ALA A 49 2.39 2.51 7.40
C ALA A 49 2.78 1.11 6.90
N ALA A 50 3.82 0.49 7.47
CA ALA A 50 4.21 -0.87 7.14
C ALA A 50 3.07 -1.88 7.35
N TYR A 51 2.40 -1.81 8.51
CA TYR A 51 1.28 -2.69 8.80
C TYR A 51 0.00 -2.34 8.02
N ILE A 52 -0.22 -1.07 7.66
CA ILE A 52 -1.30 -0.66 6.75
C ILE A 52 -1.15 -1.38 5.40
N VAL A 53 0.07 -1.39 4.84
CA VAL A 53 0.34 -2.06 3.57
C VAL A 53 0.25 -3.57 3.74
N ALA A 54 0.91 -4.16 4.73
CA ALA A 54 0.92 -5.61 4.96
C ALA A 54 -0.48 -6.19 5.22
N ASN A 55 -1.38 -5.46 5.88
CA ASN A 55 -2.73 -5.95 6.17
C ASN A 55 -3.81 -5.46 5.19
N GLY A 56 -3.41 -4.89 4.04
CA GLY A 56 -4.31 -4.56 2.93
C GLY A 56 -5.17 -3.31 3.12
N TYR A 57 -4.79 -2.41 4.05
CA TYR A 57 -5.53 -1.17 4.30
C TYR A 57 -5.34 -0.10 3.22
N LEU A 58 -4.40 -0.29 2.27
CA LEU A 58 -4.19 0.65 1.17
C LEU A 58 -5.47 0.94 0.37
N ALA A 59 -6.36 -0.05 0.24
CA ALA A 59 -7.65 0.08 -0.44
C ALA A 59 -8.57 1.15 0.17
N MET A 60 -8.33 1.58 1.41
CA MET A 60 -9.08 2.66 2.05
C MET A 60 -8.66 4.06 1.60
N PHE A 61 -7.47 4.19 0.99
CA PHE A 61 -6.94 5.47 0.58
C PHE A 61 -7.24 5.67 -0.91
N PRO A 62 -8.17 6.57 -1.28
CA PRO A 62 -8.59 6.71 -2.67
C PRO A 62 -7.55 7.40 -3.56
N SER A 63 -6.58 8.10 -2.97
CA SER A 63 -5.51 8.78 -3.71
C SER A 63 -4.32 7.86 -3.92
N GLN A 64 -3.95 7.63 -5.18
CA GLN A 64 -2.72 6.90 -5.52
C GLN A 64 -1.48 7.53 -4.88
N MET A 65 -1.43 8.86 -4.77
CA MET A 65 -0.31 9.54 -4.12
C MET A 65 -0.22 9.21 -2.62
N ASN A 66 -1.35 9.10 -1.94
CA ASN A 66 -1.37 8.67 -0.54
C ASN A 66 -0.94 7.21 -0.40
N GLN A 67 -1.38 6.34 -1.31
CA GLN A 67 -0.95 4.94 -1.32
C GLN A 67 0.56 4.81 -1.54
N LEU A 68 1.11 5.53 -2.53
CA LEU A 68 2.53 5.57 -2.82
C LEU A 68 3.35 6.03 -1.61
N ASN A 69 2.95 7.14 -0.98
CA ASN A 69 3.61 7.66 0.21
C ASN A 69 3.59 6.66 1.38
N LEU A 70 2.47 5.94 1.57
CA LEU A 70 2.37 4.91 2.61
C LEU A 70 3.28 3.72 2.34
N ILE A 71 3.40 3.30 1.09
CA ILE A 71 4.31 2.22 0.70
C ILE A 71 5.76 2.64 0.92
N GLN A 72 6.16 3.82 0.46
CA GLN A 72 7.52 4.34 0.70
C GLN A 72 7.85 4.40 2.18
N LYS A 73 6.94 4.99 2.97
CA LYS A 73 7.10 5.14 4.42
C LYS A 73 7.16 3.79 5.14
N GLY A 74 6.31 2.86 4.78
CA GLY A 74 6.29 1.51 5.36
C GLY A 74 7.51 0.67 4.95
N ASN A 75 7.96 0.82 3.69
CA ASN A 75 9.12 0.10 3.17
C ASN A 75 10.42 0.56 3.86
N HIS A 76 10.54 1.86 4.17
CA HIS A 76 11.65 2.38 4.97
C HIS A 76 11.76 1.63 6.31
N PHE A 77 10.68 1.58 7.09
CA PHE A 77 10.65 0.84 8.36
C PHE A 77 10.93 -0.67 8.19
N ARG A 78 10.36 -1.28 7.15
CA ARG A 78 10.55 -2.71 6.81
C ARG A 78 12.03 -3.04 6.58
N LEU A 79 12.74 -2.19 5.84
CA LEU A 79 14.16 -2.41 5.53
C LEU A 79 15.08 -2.07 6.71
N GLU A 80 14.77 -1.04 7.50
CA GLU A 80 15.60 -0.63 8.63
C GLU A 80 15.43 -1.50 9.88
N THR A 81 14.18 -1.81 10.24
CA THR A 81 13.84 -2.45 11.52
C THR A 81 13.31 -3.87 11.34
N GLY A 82 12.70 -4.17 10.20
CA GLY A 82 11.99 -5.42 9.96
C GLY A 82 10.57 -5.43 10.52
N ILE A 83 9.73 -6.26 9.91
CA ILE A 83 8.40 -6.64 10.42
C ILE A 83 8.30 -8.17 10.47
N ASP A 84 7.28 -8.69 11.15
CA ASP A 84 7.02 -10.14 11.24
C ASP A 84 7.06 -10.77 9.83
N SER A 85 7.71 -11.93 9.65
CA SER A 85 8.01 -12.49 8.32
C SER A 85 6.77 -12.67 7.43
N ASP A 86 5.65 -13.10 8.02
CA ASP A 86 4.38 -13.26 7.30
C ASP A 86 3.83 -11.91 6.83
N ARG A 87 4.11 -10.83 7.57
CA ARG A 87 3.72 -9.47 7.23
C ARG A 87 4.65 -8.85 6.20
N ASP A 88 5.93 -9.21 6.22
CA ASP A 88 6.89 -8.82 5.19
C ASP A 88 6.48 -9.36 3.80
N ALA A 89 6.18 -10.66 3.71
CA ALA A 89 5.68 -11.24 2.47
C ALA A 89 4.37 -10.57 2.00
N GLN A 90 3.43 -10.35 2.92
CA GLN A 90 2.17 -9.66 2.60
C GLN A 90 2.37 -8.21 2.19
N PHE A 91 3.36 -7.50 2.75
CA PHE A 91 3.70 -6.15 2.34
C PHE A 91 4.08 -6.12 0.86
N VAL A 92 4.98 -7.03 0.46
CA VAL A 92 5.45 -7.14 -0.93
C VAL A 92 4.30 -7.50 -1.87
N ASP A 93 3.48 -8.48 -1.51
CA ASP A 93 2.35 -8.92 -2.33
C ASP A 93 1.26 -7.85 -2.48
N ASN A 94 0.91 -7.14 -1.40
CA ASN A 94 -0.09 -6.07 -1.45
C ASN A 94 0.41 -4.85 -2.23
N THR A 95 1.70 -4.54 -2.11
CA THR A 95 2.34 -3.50 -2.94
C THR A 95 2.26 -3.87 -4.42
N TRP A 96 2.61 -5.11 -4.76
CA TRP A 96 2.53 -5.61 -6.13
C TRP A 96 1.12 -5.55 -6.69
N ALA A 97 0.12 -6.05 -5.93
CA ALA A 97 -1.28 -6.04 -6.37
C ALA A 97 -1.77 -4.60 -6.67
N THR A 98 -1.38 -3.63 -5.84
CA THR A 98 -1.71 -2.22 -6.04
C THR A 98 -1.05 -1.67 -7.31
N TYR A 99 0.25 -1.90 -7.47
CA TYR A 99 1.00 -1.47 -8.65
C TYR A 99 0.44 -2.07 -9.95
N GLN A 100 0.19 -3.38 -9.97
CA GLN A 100 -0.33 -4.09 -11.13
C GLN A 100 -1.70 -3.55 -11.55
N ALA A 101 -2.60 -3.31 -10.58
CA ALA A 101 -3.92 -2.74 -10.85
C ALA A 101 -3.82 -1.34 -11.48
N ILE A 102 -2.92 -0.49 -10.98
CA ILE A 102 -2.67 0.85 -11.55
C ILE A 102 -2.16 0.74 -12.97
N LYS A 103 -1.17 -0.13 -13.24
CA LYS A 103 -0.60 -0.30 -14.57
C LYS A 103 -1.58 -0.82 -15.61
N ILE A 104 -2.39 -1.80 -15.23
CA ILE A 104 -3.45 -2.32 -16.11
C ILE A 104 -4.48 -1.22 -16.40
N ALA A 105 -4.87 -0.44 -15.39
CA ALA A 105 -5.82 0.65 -15.57
C ALA A 105 -5.26 1.79 -16.45
N ASP A 106 -3.98 2.15 -16.29
CA ASP A 106 -3.33 3.19 -17.10
C ASP A 106 -3.30 2.80 -18.58
N MET A 107 -3.01 1.54 -18.91
CA MET A 107 -3.05 1.03 -20.28
C MET A 107 -4.45 1.01 -20.88
N GLN A 108 -5.45 0.60 -20.10
CA GLN A 108 -6.83 0.59 -20.59
C GLN A 108 -7.37 2.02 -20.84
N ASN A 109 -6.75 3.03 -20.23
CA ASN A 109 -7.14 4.43 -20.30
C ASN A 109 -6.43 5.24 -21.41
N GLU A 110 -5.86 4.61 -22.44
CA GLU A 110 -5.21 5.21 -23.63
C GLU A 110 -5.97 6.37 -24.34
N ARG A 111 -7.16 6.80 -23.87
CA ARG A 111 -7.90 7.97 -24.36
C ARG A 111 -7.84 9.24 -23.51
N LYS A 112 -7.16 9.31 -22.35
CA LYS A 112 -7.06 10.59 -21.63
C LYS A 112 -5.66 10.92 -21.11
N GLU A 113 -5.21 12.09 -21.58
CA GLU A 113 -4.05 12.88 -21.15
C GLU A 113 -2.70 12.44 -21.69
N SER A 114 -2.58 12.53 -23.01
CA SER A 114 -1.31 12.89 -23.66
C SER A 114 -0.90 14.32 -23.27
N LEU A 115 -0.46 14.51 -22.02
CA LEU A 115 0.50 15.57 -21.66
C LEU A 115 1.91 14.99 -21.87
N ILE A 116 2.20 14.61 -23.10
CA ILE A 116 3.52 14.17 -23.52
C ILE A 116 4.40 15.43 -23.59
N SER A 117 5.19 15.66 -22.53
CA SER A 117 6.30 16.61 -22.60
C SER A 117 7.37 16.06 -23.53
N LYS A 118 7.76 16.87 -24.52
CA LYS A 118 8.67 16.57 -25.65
C LYS A 118 10.13 16.23 -25.29
N THR A 119 10.47 15.86 -24.06
CA THR A 119 11.85 15.50 -23.68
C THR A 119 11.87 14.69 -22.39
N GLY A 120 12.44 13.49 -22.45
CA GLY A 120 12.77 12.66 -21.29
C GLY A 120 11.68 11.64 -20.93
N THR A 121 12.07 10.37 -20.88
CA THR A 121 11.24 9.24 -20.44
C THR A 121 10.68 9.54 -19.05
N GLN A 122 9.41 9.93 -18.96
CA GLN A 122 8.76 10.16 -17.67
C GLN A 122 8.51 8.80 -17.03
N ILE A 123 9.46 8.33 -16.22
CA ILE A 123 9.29 7.12 -15.40
C ILE A 123 8.19 7.43 -14.38
N SER A 124 7.14 6.59 -14.32
CA SER A 124 6.08 6.78 -13.33
C SER A 124 6.69 6.70 -11.93
N MET A 125 6.20 7.52 -10.98
CA MET A 125 6.64 7.40 -9.58
C MET A 125 6.43 5.98 -9.02
N TRP A 126 5.41 5.29 -9.53
CA TRP A 126 5.15 3.88 -9.25
C TRP A 126 6.18 2.93 -9.84
N ASP A 127 6.66 3.20 -11.07
CA ASP A 127 7.73 2.41 -11.67
C ASP A 127 9.02 2.53 -10.89
N LYS A 128 9.33 3.75 -10.44
CA LYS A 128 10.50 4.03 -9.62
C LYS A 128 10.41 3.31 -8.27
N LEU A 129 9.29 3.44 -7.57
CA LEU A 129 9.05 2.76 -6.29
C LEU A 129 9.25 1.23 -6.39
N VAL A 130 8.68 0.62 -7.42
CA VAL A 130 8.73 -0.84 -7.58
C VAL A 130 10.07 -1.32 -8.13
N GLY A 131 10.70 -0.56 -9.03
CA GLY A 131 11.94 -0.96 -9.67
C GLY A 131 13.20 -0.67 -8.85
N GLU A 132 13.17 0.38 -8.02
CA GLU A 132 14.34 0.85 -7.26
C GLU A 132 14.19 0.61 -5.76
N ASP A 133 13.03 0.97 -5.17
CA ASP A 133 12.87 0.99 -3.72
C ASP A 133 12.46 -0.38 -3.14
N ILE A 134 11.89 -1.28 -3.94
CA ILE A 134 11.43 -2.62 -3.52
C ILE A 134 12.03 -3.69 -4.46
N PRO A 135 13.30 -4.06 -4.26
CA PRO A 135 14.04 -4.93 -5.19
C PRO A 135 13.40 -6.31 -5.39
N GLU A 136 12.61 -6.78 -4.42
CA GLU A 136 11.88 -8.04 -4.51
C GLU A 136 10.83 -8.06 -5.64
N LEU A 137 10.43 -6.88 -6.12
CA LEU A 137 9.40 -6.73 -7.16
C LEU A 137 9.96 -6.47 -8.56
N THR A 138 11.27 -6.17 -8.70
CA THR A 138 11.87 -5.82 -10.00
C THR A 138 11.64 -6.91 -11.06
N ALA A 139 11.82 -8.19 -10.71
CA ALA A 139 11.58 -9.28 -11.65
C ALA A 139 10.11 -9.41 -12.08
N LYS A 140 9.18 -9.18 -11.14
CA LYS A 140 7.73 -9.17 -11.44
C LYS A 140 7.38 -7.98 -12.34
N GLN A 141 7.99 -6.82 -12.09
CA GLN A 141 7.81 -5.61 -12.91
C GLN A 141 8.27 -5.84 -14.35
N ASP A 142 9.47 -6.37 -14.55
CA ASP A 142 10.02 -6.67 -15.87
C ASP A 142 9.13 -7.64 -16.66
N GLN A 143 8.58 -8.64 -15.98
CA GLN A 143 7.64 -9.58 -16.59
C GLN A 143 6.35 -8.87 -17.02
N LEU A 144 5.72 -8.10 -16.12
CA LEU A 144 4.47 -7.39 -16.42
C LEU A 144 4.67 -6.42 -17.60
N LEU A 145 5.77 -5.66 -17.63
CA LEU A 145 6.05 -4.73 -18.72
C LEU A 145 6.29 -5.44 -20.07
N LYS A 146 6.71 -6.70 -20.08
CA LYS A 146 6.80 -7.51 -21.30
C LYS A 146 5.45 -8.05 -21.77
N GLU A 147 4.56 -8.39 -20.83
CA GLU A 147 3.21 -8.87 -21.15
C GLU A 147 2.30 -7.75 -21.67
N LEU A 148 2.63 -6.52 -21.32
CA LEU A 148 1.87 -5.31 -21.65
C LEU A 148 2.35 -4.61 -22.94
N HIS A 149 3.50 -5.00 -23.51
CA HIS A 149 4.03 -4.50 -24.79
C HIS A 149 3.82 -5.52 -25.91
#